data_AF-A0A401Q6K9-F1
#
_entry.id   AF-A0A401Q6K9-F1
#
_cell.length_a   1.000
_cell.length_b   1.000
_cell.length_c   1.000
_cell.angle_alpha   90.00
_cell.angle_beta   90.00
_cell.angle_gamma   90.00
#
_symmetry.space_group_name_H-M   'P 1'
#
loop_
_entity.id
_entity.type
_entity.pdbx_description
1 polymer ?
#
loop_
_entity_poly.entity_id
_entity_poly.type
_entity_poly.pdbx_seq_one_letter_code
_entity_poly.pdbx_strand_id
1 'polypeptide(L)'
;CVGVEEDMAAEIDLYHCPNCEKAHGPSVMKRRKSWPKPDSLYTVDRTQPVQTGSQIFIKELRSRTFPSADEVILKPTGYQLTVDYLEENSFSVPILVAKKDGLGMTVPSSSFTVNDVERCVGSEKIIDVIDVARQADCKMKLGDFVKYYNSGSREKVLNVISLEFSDTR
;
A
#
# COMPACT_ATOMS: atom_id res chain seq x y z
N CYS A 1 0.10 -5.27 -24.41
CA CYS A 1 -0.38 -5.12 -25.81
C CYS A 1 -1.73 -4.45 -25.95
N VAL A 2 -2.62 -4.56 -24.96
CA VAL A 2 -4.01 -4.04 -25.04
C VAL A 2 -4.39 -3.10 -23.90
N GLY A 3 -3.42 -2.65 -23.10
CA GLY A 3 -3.64 -1.69 -22.01
C GLY A 3 -4.50 -2.23 -20.86
N VAL A 4 -4.47 -3.54 -20.61
CA VAL A 4 -5.17 -4.16 -19.47
C VAL A 4 -4.12 -4.63 -18.47
N GLU A 5 -4.09 -3.99 -17.31
CA GLU A 5 -3.26 -4.36 -16.16
C GLU A 5 -3.86 -5.57 -15.43
N GLU A 6 -3.03 -6.30 -14.68
CA GLU A 6 -3.42 -7.54 -13.99
C GLU A 6 -4.58 -7.34 -13.00
N ASP A 7 -4.60 -6.20 -12.30
CA ASP A 7 -5.64 -5.87 -11.33
C ASP A 7 -6.99 -5.59 -12.02
N MET A 8 -6.97 -4.96 -13.20
CA MET A 8 -8.15 -4.76 -14.04
C MET A 8 -8.64 -6.07 -14.62
N ALA A 9 -7.74 -6.95 -15.05
CA ALA A 9 -8.09 -8.27 -15.59
C ALA A 9 -8.93 -9.09 -14.59
N ALA A 10 -8.64 -8.98 -13.30
CA ALA A 10 -9.40 -9.68 -12.26
C ALA A 10 -10.85 -9.20 -12.12
N GLU A 11 -11.16 -7.98 -12.55
CA GLU A 11 -12.50 -7.39 -12.51
C GLU A 11 -13.29 -7.61 -13.81
N ILE A 12 -12.65 -8.09 -14.88
CA ILE A 12 -13.30 -8.35 -16.17
C ILE A 12 -14.00 -9.72 -16.14
N ASP A 13 -15.28 -9.76 -16.51
CA ASP A 13 -16.06 -11.00 -16.67
C ASP A 13 -15.83 -11.59 -18.05
N LEU A 14 -16.03 -10.75 -19.07
CA LEU A 14 -15.82 -11.09 -20.47
C LEU A 14 -15.00 -9.99 -21.13
N TYR A 15 -13.78 -10.34 -21.53
CA TYR A 15 -12.88 -9.41 -22.19
C TYR A 15 -13.24 -9.27 -23.67
N HIS A 16 -13.43 -8.03 -24.12
CA HIS A 16 -13.51 -7.66 -25.53
C HIS A 16 -12.23 -6.92 -25.92
N CYS A 17 -11.48 -7.45 -26.89
CA CYS A 17 -10.29 -6.80 -27.41
C CYS A 17 -10.64 -5.56 -28.26
N PRO A 18 -9.67 -4.66 -28.57
CA PRO A 18 -9.93 -3.42 -29.30
C PRO A 18 -10.61 -3.59 -30.67
N ASN A 19 -10.48 -4.76 -31.29
CA ASN A 19 -11.16 -5.08 -32.54
C ASN A 19 -12.60 -5.55 -32.31
N CYS A 20 -12.84 -6.39 -31.31
CA CYS A 20 -14.17 -6.91 -30.96
C CYS A 20 -15.06 -5.85 -30.32
N GLU A 21 -14.48 -4.88 -29.62
CA GLU A 21 -15.23 -3.80 -28.96
C GLU A 21 -16.10 -3.01 -29.94
N LYS A 22 -15.64 -2.83 -31.18
CA LYS A 22 -16.37 -2.09 -32.23
C LYS A 22 -17.70 -2.74 -32.61
N ALA A 23 -17.79 -4.07 -32.52
CA ALA A 23 -18.97 -4.83 -32.92
C ALA A 23 -19.80 -5.29 -31.71
N HIS A 24 -19.16 -5.51 -30.57
CA HIS A 24 -19.78 -6.16 -29.39
C HIS A 24 -19.83 -5.25 -28.16
N GLY A 25 -19.32 -4.02 -28.24
CA GLY A 25 -19.23 -3.09 -27.12
C GLY A 25 -18.03 -3.34 -26.21
N PRO A 26 -17.82 -2.51 -25.16
CA PRO A 26 -16.67 -2.64 -24.25
C PRO A 26 -16.68 -3.96 -23.48
N SER A 27 -15.55 -4.29 -22.85
CA SER A 27 -15.43 -5.48 -21.99
C SER A 27 -16.52 -5.48 -20.91
N VAL A 28 -17.13 -6.63 -20.66
CA VAL A 28 -18.12 -6.80 -19.60
C VAL A 28 -17.37 -6.97 -18.29
N MET A 29 -17.55 -6.03 -17.37
CA MET A 29 -17.01 -6.14 -16.02
C MET A 29 -17.82 -7.16 -15.22
N LYS A 30 -17.16 -7.91 -14.34
CA LYS A 30 -17.83 -8.80 -13.39
C LYS A 30 -18.93 -7.99 -12.74
N ARG A 31 -20.16 -8.51 -12.81
CA ARG A 31 -21.24 -7.96 -12.00
C ARG A 31 -20.70 -7.96 -10.59
N ARG A 32 -20.44 -6.77 -10.03
CA ARG A 32 -20.26 -6.62 -8.60
C ARG A 32 -21.49 -7.29 -8.00
N LYS A 33 -21.37 -8.52 -7.51
CA LYS A 33 -22.36 -9.13 -6.61
C LYS A 33 -22.44 -8.12 -5.50
N SER A 34 -23.44 -7.25 -5.55
CA SER A 34 -23.70 -6.14 -4.65
C SER A 34 -22.64 -6.05 -3.55
N TRP A 35 -21.51 -5.41 -3.85
CA TRP A 35 -20.92 -4.58 -2.81
C TRP A 35 -22.05 -3.62 -2.46
N PRO A 36 -22.41 -3.46 -1.19
CA PRO A 36 -23.56 -2.66 -0.82
C PRO A 36 -23.42 -1.31 -1.52
N LYS A 37 -24.48 -0.88 -2.24
CA LYS A 37 -24.55 0.48 -2.78
C LYS A 37 -24.15 1.47 -1.66
N PRO A 38 -23.65 2.68 -1.96
CA PRO A 38 -23.54 3.73 -0.94
C PRO A 38 -24.88 4.00 -0.22
N ASP A 39 -26.02 3.72 -0.87
CA ASP A 39 -27.37 3.74 -0.28
C ASP A 39 -27.76 2.51 0.56
N SER A 40 -26.90 1.50 0.64
CA SER A 40 -27.08 0.33 1.51
C SER A 40 -26.31 0.53 2.82
N LEU A 41 -26.40 1.74 3.37
CA LEU A 41 -26.06 2.06 4.75
C LEU A 41 -26.96 1.34 5.79
N TYR A 42 -27.90 0.49 5.35
CA TYR A 42 -28.92 -0.13 6.22
C TYR A 42 -29.10 -1.65 6.06
N THR A 43 -28.36 -2.34 5.19
CA THR A 43 -28.39 -3.82 5.15
C THR A 43 -26.96 -4.36 5.21
N VAL A 44 -26.38 -4.23 6.39
CA VAL A 44 -25.25 -5.07 6.80
C VAL A 44 -25.81 -6.51 6.86
N ASP A 45 -25.43 -7.36 5.91
CA ASP A 45 -25.54 -8.80 6.16
C ASP A 45 -24.54 -9.13 7.28
N ARG A 46 -25.02 -9.05 8.52
CA ARG A 46 -24.24 -9.20 9.76
C ARG A 46 -23.70 -10.61 9.97
N THR A 47 -23.94 -11.52 9.03
CA THR A 47 -23.55 -12.93 9.16
C THR A 47 -22.10 -13.19 8.76
N GLN A 48 -21.49 -12.33 7.92
CA GLN A 48 -20.10 -12.51 7.48
C GLN A 48 -19.12 -11.62 8.25
N PRO A 49 -17.93 -12.15 8.61
CA PRO A 49 -16.90 -11.35 9.25
C PRO A 49 -16.41 -10.24 8.31
N VAL A 50 -16.10 -9.08 8.88
CA VAL A 50 -15.54 -7.96 8.13
C VAL A 50 -14.18 -8.35 7.56
N GLN A 51 -14.01 -8.17 6.25
CA GLN A 51 -12.76 -8.48 5.55
C GLN A 51 -11.65 -7.48 5.89
N THR A 52 -10.46 -7.97 6.26
CA THR A 52 -9.25 -7.17 6.50
C THR A 52 -8.92 -6.30 5.29
N GLY A 53 -8.55 -5.04 5.55
CA GLY A 53 -8.20 -4.05 4.52
C GLY A 53 -9.38 -3.36 3.85
N SER A 54 -10.63 -3.83 4.06
CA SER A 54 -11.83 -3.12 3.61
C SER A 54 -12.01 -1.77 4.31
N GLN A 55 -12.78 -0.85 3.71
CA GLN A 55 -13.07 0.45 4.31
C GLN A 55 -13.76 0.33 5.68
N ILE A 56 -14.63 -0.67 5.85
CA ILE A 56 -15.30 -0.95 7.13
C ILE A 56 -14.25 -1.41 8.16
N PHE A 57 -13.37 -2.34 7.79
CA PHE A 57 -12.28 -2.79 8.65
C PHE A 57 -11.39 -1.62 9.10
N ILE A 58 -10.99 -0.73 8.19
CA ILE A 58 -10.14 0.42 8.52
C ILE A 58 -10.88 1.38 9.45
N LYS A 59 -12.18 1.62 9.24
CA LYS A 59 -12.99 2.45 10.13
C LYS A 59 -13.07 1.85 11.53
N GLU A 60 -13.34 0.56 11.64
CA GLU A 60 -13.37 -0.14 12.93
C GLU A 60 -12.00 -0.12 13.61
N LEU A 61 -10.94 -0.44 12.87
CA LEU A 61 -9.57 -0.45 13.38
C LEU A 61 -9.17 0.91 13.97
N ARG A 62 -9.49 2.01 13.29
CA ARG A 62 -9.23 3.38 13.78
C ARG A 62 -10.05 3.75 15.01
N SER A 63 -11.16 3.08 15.27
CA SER A 63 -12.02 3.31 16.44
C SER A 63 -11.65 2.45 17.65
N ARG A 64 -10.78 1.44 17.47
CA ARG A 64 -10.34 0.58 18.56
C ARG A 64 -9.36 1.31 19.46
N THR A 65 -9.43 0.99 20.75
CA THR A 65 -8.44 1.41 21.75
C THR A 65 -7.41 0.30 21.92
N PHE A 66 -6.14 0.66 21.81
CA PHE A 66 -5.01 -0.22 22.07
C PHE A 66 -4.19 0.36 23.23
N PRO A 67 -3.57 -0.46 24.09
CA PRO A 67 -2.56 0.01 25.03
C PRO A 67 -1.47 0.79 24.31
N SER A 68 -0.89 1.77 24.99
CA SER A 68 0.15 2.60 24.39
C SER A 68 1.42 1.77 24.16
N ALA A 69 2.06 1.95 23.01
CA ALA A 69 3.38 1.37 22.78
C ALA A 69 4.44 1.93 23.75
N ASP A 70 4.18 3.10 24.36
CA ASP A 70 5.05 3.72 25.37
C ASP A 70 5.31 2.84 26.59
N GLU A 71 4.44 1.86 26.85
CA GLU A 71 4.61 0.88 27.93
C GLU A 71 5.70 -0.16 27.64
N VAL A 72 6.08 -0.34 26.37
CA VAL A 72 7.01 -1.41 25.94
C VAL A 72 8.23 -0.92 25.17
N ILE A 73 8.18 0.27 24.55
CA ILE A 73 9.28 0.75 23.70
C ILE A 73 10.37 1.48 24.48
N LEU A 74 11.62 1.28 24.07
CA LEU A 74 12.74 2.12 24.49
C LEU A 74 12.86 3.35 23.59
N LYS A 75 13.27 4.50 24.16
CA LYS A 75 13.35 5.79 23.45
C LYS A 75 14.71 6.49 23.59
N PRO A 76 15.84 5.83 23.23
CA PRO A 76 17.14 6.50 23.21
C PRO A 76 17.19 7.56 22.10
N THR A 77 18.07 8.54 22.27
CA THR A 77 18.54 9.36 21.14
C THR A 77 19.45 8.55 20.22
N GLY A 78 19.67 9.00 18.99
CA GLY A 78 20.57 8.27 18.08
C GLY A 78 21.99 8.12 18.62
N TYR A 79 22.50 9.11 19.37
CA TYR A 79 23.82 9.03 20.02
C TYR A 79 23.88 8.04 21.19
N GLN A 80 22.74 7.76 21.82
CA GLN A 80 22.66 6.78 22.91
C GLN A 80 22.51 5.35 22.41
N LEU A 81 22.04 5.14 21.17
CA LEU A 81 21.82 3.80 20.62
C LEU A 81 23.16 3.19 20.17
N THR A 82 23.92 2.68 21.14
CA THR A 82 25.22 2.01 20.95
C THR A 82 25.13 0.52 21.29
N VAL A 83 26.19 -0.25 21.00
CA VAL A 83 26.29 -1.65 21.44
C VAL A 83 26.21 -1.75 22.96
N ASP A 84 26.98 -0.93 23.69
CA ASP A 84 26.96 -0.87 25.16
C ASP A 84 25.54 -0.61 25.70
N TYR A 85 24.80 0.31 25.08
CA TYR A 85 23.40 0.57 25.47
C TYR A 85 22.52 -0.66 25.30
N LEU A 86 22.68 -1.42 24.20
CA LEU A 86 21.91 -2.64 23.96
C LEU A 86 22.32 -3.78 24.88
N GLU A 87 23.58 -3.87 25.29
CA GLU A 87 24.05 -4.84 26.27
C GLU A 87 23.48 -4.54 27.67
N GLU A 88 23.41 -3.26 28.05
CA GLU A 88 22.83 -2.81 29.32
C GLU A 88 21.30 -2.89 29.38
N ASN A 89 20.61 -2.57 28.26
CA ASN A 89 19.15 -2.41 28.22
C ASN A 89 18.42 -3.55 27.51
N SER A 90 19.15 -4.53 26.96
CA SER A 90 18.64 -5.62 26.09
C SER A 90 18.05 -5.13 24.76
N PHE A 91 18.26 -5.92 23.69
CA PHE A 91 17.63 -5.69 22.39
C PHE A 91 16.41 -6.59 22.17
N SER A 92 15.49 -6.60 23.15
CA SER A 92 14.32 -7.50 23.17
C SER A 92 12.96 -6.82 23.00
N VAL A 93 12.95 -5.49 22.90
CA VAL A 93 11.74 -4.69 22.69
C VAL A 93 11.95 -3.67 21.56
N PRO A 94 10.88 -3.15 20.94
CA PRO A 94 11.04 -2.15 19.89
C PRO A 94 11.71 -0.87 20.42
N ILE A 95 12.56 -0.26 19.59
CA ILE A 95 13.26 0.97 19.90
C ILE A 95 12.73 2.07 18.98
N LEU A 96 12.28 3.19 19.56
CA LEU A 96 11.85 4.37 18.84
C LEU A 96 12.89 5.49 19.00
N VAL A 97 13.57 5.82 17.90
CA VAL A 97 14.49 6.97 17.87
C VAL A 97 13.79 8.13 17.16
N ALA A 98 13.44 9.17 17.91
CA ALA A 98 12.59 10.26 17.40
C ALA A 98 13.28 11.18 16.37
N LYS A 99 14.62 11.21 16.37
CA LYS A 99 15.42 12.05 15.46
C LYS A 99 16.57 11.24 14.89
N LYS A 100 16.87 11.44 13.60
CA LYS A 100 17.94 10.70 12.91
C LYS A 100 19.36 11.03 13.42
N ASP A 101 19.53 12.14 14.12
CA ASP A 101 20.85 12.60 14.58
C ASP A 101 21.51 11.58 15.51
N GLY A 102 22.76 11.24 15.20
CA GLY A 102 23.52 10.22 15.92
C GLY A 102 23.35 8.79 15.40
N LEU A 103 22.39 8.50 14.51
CA LEU A 103 22.17 7.14 13.99
C LEU A 103 23.15 6.69 12.89
N GLY A 104 23.94 7.61 12.31
CA GLY A 104 24.76 7.31 11.14
C GLY A 104 23.95 6.97 9.87
N MET A 105 22.63 7.09 9.90
CA MET A 105 21.76 6.83 8.76
C MET A 105 21.87 7.96 7.72
N THR A 106 22.18 7.56 6.49
CA THR A 106 22.07 8.44 5.32
C THR A 106 20.72 8.21 4.67
N VAL A 107 19.88 9.24 4.69
CA VAL A 107 18.56 9.25 4.05
C VAL A 107 18.43 10.48 3.15
N PRO A 108 17.58 10.43 2.11
CA PRO A 108 17.33 11.59 1.27
C PRO A 108 16.81 12.81 2.06
N SER A 109 16.88 13.98 1.41
CA SER A 109 16.26 15.22 1.92
C SER A 109 14.79 15.02 2.27
N SER A 110 14.26 15.77 3.23
CA SER A 110 12.84 15.79 3.56
C SER A 110 11.94 16.30 2.40
N SER A 111 12.55 16.89 1.38
CA SER A 111 11.88 17.30 0.13
C SER A 111 11.80 16.18 -0.93
N PHE A 112 12.36 15.00 -0.65
CA PHE A 112 12.37 13.86 -1.58
C PHE A 112 10.97 13.27 -1.74
N THR A 113 10.56 13.03 -2.98
CA THR A 113 9.18 12.65 -3.33
C THR A 113 9.10 11.31 -4.07
N VAL A 114 7.88 10.81 -4.27
CA VAL A 114 7.64 9.62 -5.12
C VAL A 114 8.10 9.83 -6.57
N ASN A 115 8.13 11.07 -7.07
CA ASN A 115 8.65 11.37 -8.40
C ASN A 115 10.19 11.26 -8.46
N ASP A 116 10.86 11.52 -7.35
CA ASP A 116 12.32 11.32 -7.27
C ASP A 116 12.64 9.83 -7.17
N VAL A 117 11.81 9.03 -6.48
CA VAL A 117 11.87 7.56 -6.54
C VAL A 117 11.76 7.07 -7.98
N GLU A 118 10.76 7.54 -8.74
CA GLU A 118 10.61 7.19 -10.16
C GLU A 118 11.86 7.53 -10.99
N ARG A 119 12.43 8.73 -10.76
CA ARG A 119 13.61 9.21 -11.49
C ARG A 119 14.86 8.39 -11.20
N CYS A 120 15.07 7.99 -9.94
CA CYS A 120 16.22 7.18 -9.54
C CYS A 120 16.07 5.72 -9.97
N VAL A 121 14.90 5.13 -9.75
CA VAL A 121 14.68 3.69 -9.94
C VAL A 121 14.32 3.34 -11.40
N GLY A 122 13.66 4.26 -12.10
CA GLY A 122 13.19 4.10 -13.46
C GLY A 122 11.71 3.72 -13.56
N SER A 123 10.98 4.48 -14.38
CA SER A 123 9.53 4.35 -14.59
C SER A 123 9.09 2.95 -15.03
N GLU A 124 9.91 2.26 -15.82
CA GLU A 124 9.62 0.95 -16.42
C GLU A 124 9.87 -0.24 -15.47
N LYS A 125 10.43 -0.02 -14.27
CA LYS A 125 10.65 -1.11 -13.31
C LYS A 125 9.29 -1.69 -12.89
N ILE A 126 9.14 -3.00 -13.03
CA ILE A 126 7.98 -3.72 -12.51
C ILE A 126 8.13 -3.91 -11.01
N ILE A 127 7.08 -3.56 -10.27
CA ILE A 127 7.04 -3.62 -8.81
C ILE A 127 5.85 -4.46 -8.33
N ASP A 128 6.00 -5.05 -7.15
CA ASP A 128 4.91 -5.72 -6.45
C ASP A 128 4.06 -4.70 -5.68
N VAL A 129 2.75 -4.72 -5.95
CA VAL A 129 1.78 -3.80 -5.39
C VAL A 129 0.65 -4.59 -4.75
N ILE A 130 0.25 -4.18 -3.55
CA ILE A 130 -0.83 -4.82 -2.80
C ILE A 130 -2.11 -4.03 -3.03
N ASP A 131 -3.15 -4.67 -3.56
CA ASP A 131 -4.53 -4.20 -3.42
C ASP A 131 -5.00 -4.46 -1.99
N VAL A 132 -5.03 -3.39 -1.19
CA VAL A 132 -5.25 -3.48 0.26
C VAL A 132 -6.62 -4.05 0.59
N ALA A 133 -7.66 -3.69 -0.16
CA ALA A 133 -9.01 -4.18 0.12
C ALA A 133 -9.16 -5.67 -0.21
N ARG A 134 -8.45 -6.13 -1.24
CA ARG A 134 -8.47 -7.53 -1.68
C ARG A 134 -7.47 -8.42 -0.94
N GLN A 135 -6.50 -7.84 -0.24
CA GLN A 135 -5.38 -8.56 0.40
C GLN A 135 -4.66 -9.44 -0.64
N ALA A 136 -4.42 -8.87 -1.82
CA ALA A 136 -3.86 -9.59 -2.96
C ALA A 136 -2.80 -8.74 -3.67
N ASP A 137 -1.76 -9.40 -4.16
CA ASP A 137 -0.69 -8.77 -4.93
C ASP A 137 -1.07 -8.64 -6.42
N CYS A 138 -0.58 -7.59 -7.05
CA CYS A 138 -0.53 -7.41 -8.49
C CYS A 138 0.81 -6.79 -8.88
N LYS A 139 1.21 -6.94 -10.15
CA LYS A 139 2.38 -6.27 -10.69
C LYS A 139 1.97 -5.07 -11.53
N MET A 140 2.74 -3.98 -11.45
CA MET A 140 2.62 -2.84 -12.35
C MET A 140 3.96 -2.11 -12.48
N LYS A 141 4.05 -1.18 -13.43
CA LYS A 141 5.22 -0.31 -13.56
C LYS A 141 5.26 0.72 -12.42
N LEU A 142 6.47 1.06 -11.98
CA LEU A 142 6.66 2.12 -10.98
C LEU A 142 6.05 3.45 -11.44
N GLY A 143 6.18 3.80 -12.73
CA GLY A 143 5.56 5.01 -13.28
C GLY A 143 4.04 5.03 -13.16
N ASP A 144 3.39 3.88 -13.37
CA ASP A 144 1.93 3.77 -13.21
C ASP A 144 1.52 3.92 -11.74
N PHE A 145 2.30 3.34 -10.82
CA PHE A 145 2.08 3.53 -9.38
C PHE A 145 2.29 4.99 -8.95
N VAL A 146 3.32 5.67 -9.46
CA VAL A 146 3.61 7.09 -9.16
C VAL A 146 2.48 7.98 -9.69
N LYS A 147 1.99 7.70 -10.90
CA LYS A 147 0.81 8.37 -11.48
C LYS A 147 -0.44 8.13 -10.62
N TYR A 148 -0.67 6.90 -10.17
CA TYR A 148 -1.74 6.56 -9.22
C TYR A 148 -1.59 7.32 -7.90
N TYR A 149 -0.38 7.38 -7.34
CA TYR A 149 -0.12 8.05 -6.07
C TYR A 149 -0.37 9.55 -6.17
N ASN A 150 0.03 10.19 -7.27
CA ASN A 150 -0.19 11.62 -7.46
C ASN A 150 -1.62 11.98 -7.91
N SER A 151 -2.51 11.00 -8.13
CA SER A 151 -3.89 11.28 -8.52
C SER A 151 -4.69 11.88 -7.35
N GLY A 152 -5.52 12.88 -7.63
CA GLY A 152 -6.42 13.50 -6.66
C GLY A 152 -7.64 12.64 -6.29
N SER A 153 -7.89 11.57 -7.04
CA SER A 153 -8.95 10.59 -6.79
C SER A 153 -8.40 9.19 -6.99
N ARG A 154 -8.52 8.35 -5.96
CA ARG A 154 -8.02 6.97 -5.94
C ARG A 154 -9.21 6.03 -5.70
N GLU A 155 -9.55 5.23 -6.71
CA GLU A 155 -10.68 4.29 -6.64
C GLU A 155 -10.38 3.07 -5.76
N LYS A 156 -9.11 2.72 -5.64
CA LYS A 156 -8.59 1.61 -4.82
C LYS A 156 -7.47 2.11 -3.92
N VAL A 157 -7.21 1.39 -2.84
CA VAL A 157 -6.06 1.62 -1.96
C VAL A 157 -4.97 0.62 -2.35
N LEU A 158 -3.89 1.13 -2.93
CA LEU A 158 -2.72 0.36 -3.31
C LEU A 158 -1.55 0.69 -2.39
N ASN A 159 -0.73 -0.31 -2.11
CA ASN A 159 0.43 -0.17 -1.23
C ASN A 159 1.66 -0.87 -1.81
N VAL A 160 2.84 -0.32 -1.58
CA VAL A 160 4.14 -0.90 -1.99
C VAL A 160 5.00 -1.05 -0.76
N ILE A 161 5.43 -2.26 -0.45
CA ILE A 161 6.26 -2.56 0.73
C ILE A 161 7.57 -3.28 0.40
N SER A 162 7.73 -3.77 -0.83
CA SER A 162 8.84 -4.64 -1.24
C SER A 162 9.66 -4.04 -2.39
N LEU A 163 9.73 -2.71 -2.50
CA LEU A 163 10.63 -2.05 -3.44
C LEU A 163 12.06 -2.05 -2.90
N GLU A 164 12.79 -3.12 -3.23
CA GLU A 164 14.23 -3.22 -3.01
C GLU A 164 14.98 -2.42 -4.11
N PHE A 165 15.98 -1.63 -3.70
CA PHE A 165 16.66 -0.67 -4.57
C PHE A 165 18.20 -0.69 -4.47
N SER A 166 18.81 -1.67 -3.79
CA SER A 166 20.28 -1.76 -3.68
C SER A 166 20.95 -1.94 -5.03
N ASP A 167 20.27 -2.59 -5.98
CA ASP A 167 20.75 -2.79 -7.36
C ASP A 167 20.24 -1.73 -8.36
N THR A 168 19.65 -0.64 -7.87
CA THR A 168 19.27 0.50 -8.74
C THR A 168 20.49 1.40 -8.97
N ARG A 169 20.59 1.96 -10.18
CA ARG A 169 21.73 2.80 -10.59
C ARG A 169 21.63 4.21 -10.04
#